data_AF-A0A1B1BCW9-F1
#
_entry.id   AF-A0A1B1BCW9-F1
#
_cell.length_a   1.000
_cell.length_b   1.000
_cell.length_c   1.000
_cell.angle_alpha   90.00
_cell.angle_beta   90.00
_cell.angle_gamma   90.00
#
_symmetry.space_group_name_H-M   'P 1'
#
loop_
_entity.id
_entity.type
_entity.pdbx_description
1 polymer ?
#
loop_
_entity_poly.entity_id
_entity_poly.type
_entity_poly.pdbx_seq_one_letter_code
_entity_poly.pdbx_strand_id
1 'polypeptide(L)'
;MLLVADPRRLDSLTARRRVAAHLREMDLVVEAGSTEEQGWIGKDADRPDAALVCDLPGAAQALTGRGVPVVHLHSGYRSTELPAVTAAVVRAHAPAWLPAPRSPAGTRPAGLLAPARLVRDRTRAGCLLLVSAYQVPGHDLTAFADGLLRAVAEEAVRRTGRCEVVCDGEAASTAAVLTGTAGVRVHDARSVDVDALHAAADVFVASPTLTALTLAQSRRTPLALLPPLDHDQDDLARHARQAVRVPTVTDPADPALWAPSDADARSAWAALDSDDLRGAQRVARTLRQLALAPIAF
;
A
#
# COMPACT_ATOMS: atom_id res chain seq x y z
N MET A 1 1.95 -20.96 -8.58
CA MET A 1 0.97 -20.01 -7.98
C MET A 1 0.96 -18.70 -8.75
N LEU A 2 -0.21 -18.06 -8.88
CA LEU A 2 -0.35 -16.76 -9.55
C LEU A 2 -0.63 -15.65 -8.53
N LEU A 3 0.08 -14.52 -8.63
CA LEU A 3 -0.12 -13.34 -7.79
C LEU A 3 -0.48 -12.13 -8.66
N VAL A 4 -1.70 -11.62 -8.49
CA VAL A 4 -2.24 -10.49 -9.26
C VAL A 4 -2.60 -9.36 -8.30
N ALA A 5 -2.30 -8.11 -8.67
CA ALA A 5 -2.72 -6.93 -7.94
C ALA A 5 -3.13 -5.82 -8.91
N ASP A 6 -4.07 -4.95 -8.51
CA ASP A 6 -4.32 -3.71 -9.26
C ASP A 6 -3.01 -2.89 -9.28
N PRO A 7 -2.39 -2.72 -10.45
CA PRO A 7 -1.08 -2.09 -10.51
C PRO A 7 -1.16 -0.57 -10.34
N ARG A 8 -2.37 0.01 -10.31
CA ARG A 8 -2.62 1.44 -10.11
C ARG A 8 -2.82 1.79 -8.63
N ARG A 9 -2.88 0.79 -7.75
CA ARG A 9 -3.21 0.98 -6.34
C ARG A 9 -2.04 0.55 -5.45
N LEU A 10 -1.48 1.51 -4.73
CA LEU A 10 -0.34 1.32 -3.84
C LEU A 10 -0.57 0.17 -2.84
N ASP A 11 -1.73 0.18 -2.17
CA ASP A 11 -2.08 -0.82 -1.16
C ASP A 11 -2.14 -2.24 -1.72
N SER A 12 -2.59 -2.40 -2.96
CA SER A 12 -2.65 -3.70 -3.64
C SER A 12 -1.25 -4.20 -4.02
N LEU A 13 -0.40 -3.30 -4.52
CA LEU A 13 0.99 -3.60 -4.86
C LEU A 13 1.80 -4.03 -3.63
N THR A 14 1.69 -3.28 -2.53
CA THR A 14 2.44 -3.57 -1.29
C THR A 14 1.93 -4.83 -0.61
N ALA A 15 0.61 -5.04 -0.55
CA ALA A 15 0.04 -6.27 -0.01
C ALA A 15 0.53 -7.50 -0.78
N ARG A 16 0.48 -7.48 -2.12
CA ARG A 16 1.00 -8.56 -2.96
C ARG A 16 2.48 -8.84 -2.68
N ARG A 17 3.32 -7.81 -2.64
CA ARG A 17 4.77 -7.96 -2.36
C ARG A 17 5.03 -8.54 -0.98
N ARG A 18 4.32 -8.07 0.05
CA ARG A 18 4.48 -8.55 1.43
C ARG A 18 4.04 -10.00 1.58
N VAL A 19 2.94 -10.40 0.93
CA VAL A 19 2.51 -11.80 0.88
C VAL A 19 3.52 -12.66 0.11
N ALA A 20 3.99 -12.19 -1.06
CA ALA A 20 4.98 -12.88 -1.87
C ALA A 20 6.29 -13.14 -1.11
N ALA A 21 6.74 -12.20 -0.29
CA ALA A 21 7.96 -12.32 0.51
C ALA A 21 7.95 -13.52 1.48
N HIS A 22 6.76 -14.06 1.81
CA HIS A 22 6.60 -15.25 2.62
C HIS A 22 6.49 -16.54 1.79
N LEU A 23 6.31 -16.51 0.47
CA LEU A 23 6.04 -17.71 -0.36
C LEU A 23 7.29 -18.42 -0.92
N ARG A 24 8.50 -18.03 -0.47
CA ARG A 24 9.87 -18.28 -1.01
C ARG A 24 10.26 -19.64 -1.62
N GLU A 25 9.43 -20.69 -1.55
CA GLU A 25 9.73 -22.05 -2.05
C GLU A 25 8.79 -22.48 -3.20
N MET A 26 7.90 -21.61 -3.68
CA MET A 26 6.92 -21.95 -4.73
C MET A 26 7.17 -21.14 -5.99
N ASP A 27 6.89 -21.73 -7.16
CA ASP A 27 6.94 -21.01 -8.43
C ASP A 27 5.86 -19.93 -8.46
N LEU A 28 6.30 -18.67 -8.44
CA LEU A 28 5.44 -17.49 -8.42
C LEU A 28 5.42 -16.86 -9.80
N VAL A 29 4.25 -16.84 -10.43
CA VAL A 29 3.96 -15.98 -11.57
C VAL A 29 3.37 -14.68 -11.02
N VAL A 30 3.95 -13.54 -11.39
CA VAL A 30 3.54 -12.22 -10.93
C VAL A 30 3.05 -11.42 -12.13
N GLU A 31 1.79 -10.99 -12.10
CA GLU A 31 1.22 -10.17 -13.17
C GLU A 31 0.83 -8.78 -12.68
N ALA A 32 1.15 -7.79 -13.50
CA ALA A 32 0.75 -6.40 -13.31
C ALA A 32 -0.46 -6.11 -14.23
N GLY A 33 -1.63 -5.92 -13.63
CA GLY A 33 -2.89 -5.80 -14.37
C GLY A 33 -3.03 -4.52 -15.21
N SER A 34 -2.57 -4.53 -16.46
CA SER A 34 -3.15 -3.65 -17.49
C SER A 34 -3.05 -4.19 -18.92
N THR A 35 -2.20 -5.16 -19.20
CA THR A 35 -2.00 -5.70 -20.58
C THR A 35 -2.09 -7.23 -20.67
N GLU A 36 -2.20 -7.93 -19.53
CA GLU A 36 -2.11 -9.39 -19.45
C GLU A 36 -3.42 -10.08 -19.03
N GLU A 37 -4.55 -9.37 -18.98
CA GLU A 37 -5.86 -10.05 -18.99
C GLU A 37 -5.95 -11.04 -20.17
N GLN A 38 -5.24 -10.79 -21.27
CA GLN A 38 -5.22 -11.65 -22.46
C GLN A 38 -4.19 -12.81 -22.41
N GLY A 39 -3.14 -12.73 -21.58
CA GLY A 39 -2.04 -13.72 -21.56
C GLY A 39 -2.48 -15.08 -21.01
N TRP A 40 -3.25 -15.07 -19.92
CA TRP A 40 -3.88 -16.28 -19.39
C TRP A 40 -5.13 -16.73 -20.16
N ILE A 41 -5.70 -15.86 -21.00
CA ILE A 41 -6.79 -16.22 -21.94
C ILE A 41 -6.21 -16.99 -23.16
N GLY A 42 -4.89 -17.17 -23.25
CA GLY A 42 -4.30 -18.20 -24.10
C GLY A 42 -4.66 -19.60 -23.59
N LYS A 43 -5.16 -20.46 -24.50
CA LYS A 43 -5.60 -21.84 -24.20
C LYS A 43 -4.51 -22.77 -23.64
N ASP A 44 -3.23 -22.35 -23.65
CA ASP A 44 -2.07 -23.24 -23.46
C ASP A 44 -1.17 -22.89 -22.26
N ALA A 45 -1.54 -21.94 -21.39
CA ALA A 45 -0.81 -21.72 -20.14
C ALA A 45 -1.25 -22.73 -19.06
N ASP A 46 -0.30 -23.43 -18.45
CA ASP A 46 -0.56 -24.37 -17.34
C ASP A 46 -1.33 -23.66 -16.22
N ARG A 47 -2.51 -24.23 -15.87
CA ARG A 47 -3.40 -23.67 -14.85
C ARG A 47 -2.67 -23.55 -13.51
N PRO A 48 -2.76 -22.41 -12.77
CA PRO A 48 -2.08 -22.29 -11.50
C PRO A 48 -2.84 -23.06 -10.42
N ASP A 49 -2.12 -23.65 -9.45
CA ASP A 49 -2.73 -24.44 -8.36
C ASP A 49 -3.61 -23.58 -7.43
N ALA A 50 -3.23 -22.31 -7.26
CA ALA A 50 -3.98 -21.30 -6.53
C ALA A 50 -3.53 -19.89 -6.98
N ALA A 51 -4.40 -18.91 -6.74
CA ALA A 51 -4.11 -17.51 -7.02
C ALA A 51 -4.40 -16.57 -5.84
N LEU A 52 -3.56 -15.56 -5.66
CA LEU A 52 -3.85 -14.38 -4.85
C LEU A 52 -4.27 -13.25 -5.79
N VAL A 53 -5.42 -12.63 -5.53
CA VAL A 53 -5.90 -11.47 -6.28
C VAL A 53 -6.14 -10.31 -5.31
N CYS A 54 -5.36 -9.24 -5.46
CA CYS A 54 -5.48 -8.02 -4.66
C CYS A 54 -6.30 -6.97 -5.40
N ASP A 55 -7.49 -6.67 -4.89
CA ASP A 55 -8.38 -5.57 -5.33
C ASP A 55 -8.77 -5.56 -6.82
N LEU A 56 -8.75 -6.71 -7.50
CA LEU A 56 -9.24 -6.89 -8.87
C LEU A 56 -10.40 -7.91 -8.92
N PRO A 57 -11.65 -7.51 -8.60
CA PRO A 57 -12.79 -8.44 -8.59
C PRO A 57 -13.00 -9.20 -9.90
N GLY A 58 -12.79 -8.55 -11.05
CA GLY A 58 -12.93 -9.18 -12.37
C GLY A 58 -11.93 -10.33 -12.58
N ALA A 59 -10.66 -10.12 -12.22
CA ALA A 59 -9.64 -11.17 -12.28
C ALA A 59 -9.95 -12.34 -11.31
N ALA A 60 -10.44 -12.03 -10.11
CA ALA A 60 -10.84 -13.06 -9.14
C ALA A 60 -12.01 -13.92 -9.67
N GLN A 61 -13.02 -13.29 -10.27
CA GLN A 61 -14.15 -14.00 -10.88
C GLN A 61 -13.71 -14.84 -12.09
N ALA A 62 -12.87 -14.29 -12.97
CA ALA A 62 -12.38 -15.00 -14.15
C ALA A 62 -11.54 -16.24 -13.78
N LEU A 63 -10.65 -16.13 -12.79
CA LEU A 63 -9.85 -17.26 -12.30
C LEU A 63 -10.71 -18.31 -11.60
N THR A 64 -11.67 -17.88 -10.78
CA THR A 64 -12.62 -18.79 -10.11
C THR A 64 -13.48 -19.54 -11.13
N GLY A 65 -13.97 -18.86 -12.17
CA GLY A 65 -14.73 -19.50 -13.26
C GLY A 65 -13.92 -20.54 -14.06
N ARG A 66 -12.59 -20.50 -14.00
CA ARG A 66 -11.68 -21.51 -14.56
C ARG A 66 -11.33 -22.64 -13.58
N GLY A 67 -11.98 -22.65 -12.42
CA GLY A 67 -11.75 -23.61 -11.34
C GLY A 67 -10.46 -23.40 -10.56
N VAL A 68 -9.81 -22.23 -10.68
CA VAL A 68 -8.62 -21.89 -9.86
C VAL A 68 -9.08 -21.47 -8.46
N PRO A 69 -8.56 -22.06 -7.38
CA PRO A 69 -8.81 -21.58 -6.02
C PRO A 69 -8.22 -20.17 -5.82
N VAL A 70 -9.07 -19.18 -5.58
CA VAL A 70 -8.67 -17.78 -5.39
C VAL A 70 -8.72 -17.36 -3.92
N VAL A 71 -7.63 -16.78 -3.42
CA VAL A 71 -7.65 -15.90 -2.25
C VAL A 71 -7.82 -14.47 -2.75
N HIS A 72 -9.00 -13.89 -2.56
CA HIS A 72 -9.24 -12.48 -2.86
C HIS A 72 -8.89 -11.64 -1.63
N LEU A 73 -8.04 -10.63 -1.80
CA LEU A 73 -7.61 -9.72 -0.75
C LEU A 73 -8.04 -8.29 -1.08
N HIS A 74 -8.91 -7.73 -0.24
CA HIS A 74 -9.18 -6.29 -0.21
C HIS A 74 -8.05 -5.62 0.57
N SER A 75 -7.12 -4.95 -0.12
CA SER A 75 -5.84 -4.54 0.47
C SER A 75 -5.82 -3.10 0.95
N GLY A 76 -6.64 -2.24 0.34
CA GLY A 76 -6.74 -0.83 0.67
C GLY A 76 -8.05 -0.46 1.35
N TYR A 77 -8.04 0.71 2.01
CA TYR A 77 -9.21 1.24 2.72
C TYR A 77 -10.33 1.66 1.77
N ARG A 78 -11.58 1.61 2.25
CA ARG A 78 -12.77 2.17 1.60
C ARG A 78 -13.70 2.70 2.68
N SER A 79 -14.31 3.87 2.52
CA SER A 79 -15.30 4.34 3.50
C SER A 79 -16.61 3.56 3.43
N THR A 80 -16.83 2.86 2.31
CA THR A 80 -18.04 2.11 2.00
C THR A 80 -17.84 0.59 2.09
N GLU A 81 -18.93 -0.15 1.94
CA GLU A 81 -18.91 -1.60 1.97
C GLU A 81 -18.00 -2.18 0.87
N LEU A 82 -17.22 -3.21 1.24
CA LEU A 82 -16.37 -3.90 0.28
C LEU A 82 -17.24 -4.63 -0.76
N PRO A 83 -16.83 -4.63 -2.05
CA PRO A 83 -17.60 -5.32 -3.08
C PRO A 83 -17.61 -6.83 -2.82
N ALA A 84 -18.76 -7.48 -3.05
CA ALA A 84 -18.86 -8.93 -2.98
C ALA A 84 -18.06 -9.58 -4.13
N VAL A 85 -17.28 -10.61 -3.80
CA VAL A 85 -16.43 -11.34 -4.76
C VAL A 85 -16.60 -12.84 -4.56
N THR A 86 -16.78 -13.56 -5.67
CA THR A 86 -16.76 -15.02 -5.68
C THR A 86 -15.31 -15.50 -5.69
N ALA A 87 -14.87 -16.10 -4.59
CA ALA A 87 -13.53 -16.64 -4.42
C ALA A 87 -13.54 -17.76 -3.35
N ALA A 88 -12.52 -18.62 -3.35
CA ALA A 88 -12.35 -19.67 -2.35
C ALA A 88 -12.24 -19.10 -0.93
N VAL A 89 -11.49 -18.01 -0.79
CA VAL A 89 -11.33 -17.27 0.47
C VAL A 89 -11.33 -15.78 0.17
N VAL A 90 -12.13 -15.02 0.92
CA VAL A 90 -12.12 -13.55 0.89
C VAL A 90 -11.51 -13.02 2.17
N ARG A 91 -10.51 -12.15 2.05
CA ARG A 91 -9.85 -11.47 3.17
C ARG A 91 -9.83 -9.96 2.99
N ALA A 92 -9.81 -9.23 4.10
CA ALA A 92 -9.64 -7.79 4.12
C ALA A 92 -8.43 -7.38 4.97
N HIS A 93 -7.64 -6.42 4.48
CA HIS A 93 -6.64 -5.73 5.28
C HIS A 93 -7.37 -4.84 6.29
N ALA A 94 -7.41 -5.31 7.53
CA ALA A 94 -8.16 -4.68 8.61
C ALA A 94 -7.27 -4.68 9.86
N PRO A 95 -6.40 -3.66 10.03
CA PRO A 95 -5.67 -3.46 11.27
C PRO A 95 -6.65 -3.37 12.44
N ALA A 96 -6.37 -4.03 13.57
CA ALA A 96 -7.36 -4.18 14.65
C ALA A 96 -7.74 -2.85 15.31
N TRP A 97 -6.82 -1.88 15.29
CA TRP A 97 -6.99 -0.56 15.87
C TRP A 97 -7.73 0.43 14.96
N LEU A 98 -7.86 0.11 13.67
CA LEU A 98 -8.53 0.97 12.70
C LEU A 98 -9.92 0.40 12.44
N PRO A 99 -11.00 1.18 12.60
CA PRO A 99 -12.34 0.75 12.25
C PRO A 99 -12.39 0.22 10.81
N ALA A 100 -12.74 -1.06 10.66
CA ALA A 100 -12.83 -1.70 9.36
C ALA A 100 -14.12 -1.27 8.64
N PRO A 101 -14.07 -1.08 7.32
CA PRO A 101 -15.28 -0.90 6.52
C PRO A 101 -16.18 -2.14 6.64
N ARG A 102 -17.49 -1.96 6.44
CA ARG A 102 -18.42 -3.09 6.42
C ARG A 102 -17.98 -4.08 5.34
N SER A 103 -17.90 -5.35 5.73
CA SER A 103 -17.41 -6.42 4.86
C SER A 103 -18.54 -7.41 4.60
N PRO A 104 -18.68 -7.91 3.35
CA PRO A 104 -19.65 -8.95 3.03
C PRO A 104 -19.47 -10.20 3.89
N ALA A 105 -20.57 -10.93 4.10
CA ALA A 105 -20.57 -12.19 4.84
C ALA A 105 -19.50 -13.15 4.31
N GLY A 106 -18.73 -13.78 5.21
CA GLY A 106 -17.64 -14.68 4.86
C GLY A 106 -16.28 -14.01 4.67
N THR A 107 -16.20 -12.67 4.63
CA THR A 107 -14.92 -11.94 4.62
C THR A 107 -14.21 -12.09 5.95
N ARG A 108 -12.94 -12.51 5.91
CA ARG A 108 -12.12 -12.68 7.13
C ARG A 108 -11.06 -11.58 7.25
N PRO A 109 -10.83 -10.99 8.42
CA PRO A 109 -9.74 -10.04 8.59
C PRO A 109 -8.39 -10.74 8.36
N ALA A 110 -7.49 -10.06 7.66
CA ALA A 110 -6.09 -10.44 7.57
C ALA A 110 -5.28 -9.91 8.76
N GLY A 111 -5.77 -8.87 9.45
CA GLY A 111 -4.97 -8.04 10.34
C GLY A 111 -4.01 -7.17 9.54
N LEU A 112 -2.99 -6.65 10.20
CA LEU A 112 -2.02 -5.74 9.61
C LEU A 112 -1.04 -6.48 8.68
N LEU A 113 -0.88 -5.96 7.45
CA LEU A 113 0.01 -6.52 6.44
C LEU A 113 1.41 -5.89 6.55
N ALA A 114 2.21 -6.29 7.56
CA ALA A 114 3.51 -5.68 7.82
C ALA A 114 4.59 -6.07 6.79
N PRO A 115 5.65 -5.24 6.63
CA PRO A 115 6.84 -5.65 5.90
C PRO A 115 7.44 -6.94 6.46
N ALA A 116 7.85 -7.86 5.60
CA ALA A 116 8.44 -9.14 6.03
C ALA A 116 9.74 -8.96 6.84
N ARG A 117 10.44 -7.82 6.66
CA ARG A 117 11.61 -7.43 7.43
C ARG A 117 11.44 -6.00 7.93
N LEU A 118 11.53 -5.82 9.24
CA LEU A 118 11.41 -4.51 9.90
C LEU A 118 12.75 -3.81 10.11
N VAL A 119 13.77 -4.17 9.32
CA VAL A 119 15.09 -3.54 9.40
C VAL A 119 14.94 -2.05 9.11
N ARG A 120 15.57 -1.23 9.94
CA ARG A 120 15.81 0.19 9.68
C ARG A 120 17.27 0.35 9.25
N ASP A 121 17.53 1.21 8.27
CA ASP A 121 18.90 1.61 7.96
C ASP A 121 19.49 2.36 9.17
N ARG A 122 20.79 2.16 9.44
CA ARG A 122 21.49 2.88 10.52
C ARG A 122 21.85 4.31 10.11
N THR A 123 21.89 4.59 8.81
CA THR A 123 22.23 5.90 8.24
C THR A 123 21.06 6.45 7.44
N ARG A 124 19.88 6.57 8.09
CA ARG A 124 18.70 7.15 7.45
C ARG A 124 19.01 8.56 6.96
N ALA A 125 18.54 8.88 5.75
CA ALA A 125 18.75 10.20 5.16
C ALA A 125 17.69 10.51 4.10
N GLY A 126 17.37 11.78 3.95
CA GLY A 126 16.39 12.24 2.98
C GLY A 126 14.94 12.08 3.44
N CYS A 127 14.03 12.47 2.55
CA CYS A 127 12.60 12.31 2.71
C CYS A 127 12.04 11.26 1.75
N LEU A 128 11.10 10.44 2.22
CA LEU A 128 10.18 9.68 1.37
C LEU A 128 8.83 10.40 1.34
N LEU A 129 8.40 10.79 0.14
CA LEU A 129 7.05 11.24 -0.18
C LEU A 129 6.28 10.12 -0.88
N LEU A 130 5.26 9.58 -0.23
CA LEU A 130 4.44 8.51 -0.80
C LEU A 130 3.07 9.05 -1.20
N VAL A 131 2.82 9.21 -2.49
CA VAL A 131 1.62 9.84 -3.04
C VAL A 131 0.71 8.77 -3.63
N SER A 132 -0.54 8.74 -3.16
CA SER A 132 -1.59 7.88 -3.70
C SER A 132 -2.60 8.73 -4.45
N ALA A 133 -2.71 8.49 -5.75
CA ALA A 133 -3.62 9.20 -6.64
C ALA A 133 -4.66 8.27 -7.28
N TYR A 134 -4.80 7.06 -6.76
CA TYR A 134 -5.77 6.08 -7.23
C TYR A 134 -7.18 6.68 -7.28
N GLN A 135 -7.82 6.65 -8.45
CA GLN A 135 -9.16 7.19 -8.73
C GLN A 135 -9.32 8.72 -8.55
N VAL A 136 -8.22 9.46 -8.38
CA VAL A 136 -8.24 10.93 -8.36
C VAL A 136 -8.29 11.46 -9.79
N PRO A 137 -9.21 12.40 -10.12
CA PRO A 137 -9.23 13.03 -11.44
C PRO A 137 -7.91 13.73 -11.77
N GLY A 138 -7.45 13.61 -13.02
CA GLY A 138 -6.13 14.14 -13.43
C GLY A 138 -5.94 15.66 -13.23
N HIS A 139 -7.03 16.44 -13.31
CA HIS A 139 -6.97 17.89 -13.06
C HIS A 139 -6.70 18.22 -11.59
N ASP A 140 -7.37 17.52 -10.67
CA ASP A 140 -7.17 17.66 -9.22
C ASP A 140 -5.76 17.22 -8.82
N LEU A 141 -5.30 16.11 -9.40
CA LEU A 141 -3.94 15.64 -9.17
C LEU A 141 -2.89 16.63 -9.68
N THR A 142 -3.10 17.24 -10.85
CA THR A 142 -2.18 18.24 -11.40
C THR A 142 -2.12 19.47 -10.51
N ALA A 143 -3.27 20.01 -10.09
CA ALA A 143 -3.31 21.14 -9.16
C ALA A 143 -2.65 20.83 -7.81
N PHE A 144 -2.89 19.64 -7.25
CA PHE A 144 -2.21 19.18 -6.04
C PHE A 144 -0.70 19.05 -6.24
N ALA A 145 -0.29 18.50 -7.39
CA ALA A 145 1.11 18.31 -7.73
C ALA A 145 1.84 19.66 -7.87
N ASP A 146 1.25 20.59 -8.63
CA ASP A 146 1.83 21.92 -8.89
C ASP A 146 1.90 22.81 -7.66
N GLY A 147 0.95 22.65 -6.73
CA GLY A 147 0.88 23.41 -5.49
C GLY A 147 1.61 22.72 -4.35
N LEU A 148 0.86 21.97 -3.55
CA LEU A 148 1.34 21.46 -2.27
C LEU A 148 2.47 20.44 -2.44
N LEU A 149 2.36 19.49 -3.37
CA LEU A 149 3.36 18.44 -3.52
C LEU A 149 4.73 19.02 -3.90
N ARG A 150 4.76 19.97 -4.84
CA ARG A 150 5.98 20.70 -5.21
C ARG A 150 6.58 21.41 -3.99
N ALA A 151 5.77 22.16 -3.24
CA ALA A 151 6.24 22.88 -2.06
C ALA A 151 6.82 21.94 -0.99
N VAL A 152 6.19 20.79 -0.76
CA VAL A 152 6.69 19.77 0.17
C VAL A 152 7.98 19.13 -0.33
N ALA A 153 8.07 18.80 -1.63
CA ALA A 153 9.28 18.22 -2.21
C ALA A 153 10.48 19.19 -2.16
N GLU A 154 10.25 20.46 -2.47
CA GLU A 154 11.28 21.51 -2.37
C GLU A 154 11.78 21.73 -0.95
N GLU A 155 10.86 21.80 0.02
CA GLU A 155 11.24 21.88 1.44
C GLU A 155 11.96 20.61 1.91
N ALA A 156 11.49 19.43 1.49
CA ALA A 156 12.14 18.16 1.81
C ALA A 156 13.59 18.14 1.35
N VAL A 157 13.87 18.57 0.12
CA VAL A 157 15.25 18.70 -0.38
C VAL A 157 16.02 19.72 0.45
N ARG A 158 15.46 20.89 0.73
CA ARG A 158 16.14 21.94 1.51
C ARG A 158 16.56 21.44 2.89
N ARG A 159 15.72 20.64 3.53
CA ARG A 159 15.92 20.15 4.91
C ARG A 159 16.76 18.89 4.99
N THR A 160 16.60 17.99 4.03
CA THR A 160 17.14 16.61 4.11
C THR A 160 18.12 16.25 2.98
N GLY A 161 18.35 17.17 2.04
CA GLY A 161 19.27 17.04 0.92
C GLY A 161 18.76 16.22 -0.27
N ARG A 162 17.74 15.37 -0.08
CA ARG A 162 17.14 14.54 -1.14
C ARG A 162 15.69 14.17 -0.83
N CYS A 163 14.90 13.97 -1.86
CA CYS A 163 13.51 13.53 -1.74
C CYS A 163 13.19 12.43 -2.76
N GLU A 164 12.79 11.26 -2.26
CA GLU A 164 12.27 10.16 -3.06
C GLU A 164 10.74 10.25 -3.07
N VAL A 165 10.13 10.48 -4.22
CA VAL A 165 8.68 10.57 -4.41
C VAL A 165 8.20 9.29 -5.07
N VAL A 166 7.22 8.60 -4.49
CA VAL A 166 6.64 7.38 -5.06
C VAL A 166 5.15 7.60 -5.34
N CYS A 167 4.72 7.34 -6.57
CA CYS A 167 3.34 7.51 -7.02
C CYS A 167 2.76 6.20 -7.56
N ASP A 168 1.53 5.84 -7.19
CA ASP A 168 0.83 4.66 -7.71
C ASP A 168 0.01 4.90 -8.99
N GLY A 169 -0.11 6.16 -9.40
CA GLY A 169 -0.65 6.59 -10.69
C GLY A 169 0.06 7.85 -11.18
N GLU A 170 0.04 8.08 -12.49
CA GLU A 170 0.48 9.35 -13.10
C GLU A 170 1.91 9.79 -12.75
N ALA A 171 2.81 8.83 -12.45
CA ALA A 171 4.19 9.12 -12.05
C ALA A 171 4.94 9.99 -13.08
N ALA A 172 4.65 9.82 -14.37
CA ALA A 172 5.20 10.66 -15.44
C ALA A 172 4.70 12.12 -15.34
N SER A 173 3.42 12.31 -15.09
CA SER A 173 2.80 13.64 -14.91
C SER A 173 3.34 14.32 -13.65
N THR A 174 3.46 13.59 -12.54
CA THR A 174 4.10 14.09 -11.31
C THR A 174 5.58 14.41 -11.54
N ALA A 175 6.32 13.57 -12.26
CA ALA A 175 7.71 13.83 -12.62
C ALA A 175 7.85 15.10 -13.45
N ALA A 176 6.97 15.33 -14.43
CA ALA A 176 6.96 16.54 -15.25
C ALA A 176 6.81 17.81 -14.38
N VAL A 177 5.89 17.78 -13.42
CA VAL A 177 5.66 18.88 -12.45
C VAL A 177 6.90 19.15 -11.57
N LEU A 178 7.64 18.10 -11.19
CA LEU A 178 8.79 18.17 -10.30
C LEU A 178 10.15 18.23 -11.02
N THR A 179 10.17 18.29 -12.35
CA THR A 179 11.40 18.21 -13.18
C THR A 179 12.40 19.33 -12.87
N GLY A 180 11.96 20.47 -12.31
CA GLY A 180 12.81 21.60 -11.93
C GLY A 180 13.44 21.52 -10.54
N THR A 181 13.06 20.55 -9.71
CA THR A 181 13.51 20.50 -8.32
C THR A 181 14.72 19.57 -8.17
N ALA A 182 15.92 20.16 -8.13
CA ALA A 182 17.15 19.41 -7.90
C ALA A 182 17.06 18.59 -6.61
N GLY A 183 17.51 17.33 -6.62
CA GLY A 183 17.45 16.45 -5.45
C GLY A 183 16.14 15.67 -5.27
N VAL A 184 15.13 15.89 -6.13
CA VAL A 184 13.91 15.08 -6.19
C VAL A 184 14.07 13.94 -7.20
N ARG A 185 13.59 12.75 -6.83
CA ARG A 185 13.47 11.58 -7.71
C ARG A 185 12.07 11.03 -7.63
N VAL A 186 11.41 10.89 -8.76
CA VAL A 186 10.04 10.37 -8.83
C VAL A 186 10.06 8.93 -9.33
N HIS A 187 9.32 8.07 -8.65
CA HIS A 187 9.24 6.65 -8.92
C HIS A 187 7.78 6.22 -9.10
N ASP A 188 7.59 5.24 -9.98
CA ASP A 188 6.35 4.50 -10.08
C ASP A 188 6.32 3.43 -8.98
N ALA A 189 5.25 3.36 -8.19
CA ALA A 189 5.09 2.37 -7.13
C ALA A 189 5.26 0.92 -7.64
N ARG A 190 4.98 0.66 -8.92
CA ARG A 190 5.15 -0.64 -9.58
C ARG A 190 6.61 -1.07 -9.71
N SER A 191 7.55 -0.12 -9.81
CA SER A 191 8.96 -0.41 -10.09
C SER A 191 9.87 -0.34 -8.85
N VAL A 192 9.40 0.16 -7.70
CA VAL A 192 10.24 0.34 -6.50
C VAL A 192 9.74 -0.40 -5.27
N ASP A 193 10.68 -0.78 -4.40
CA ASP A 193 10.37 -1.32 -3.07
C ASP A 193 10.15 -0.18 -2.05
N VAL A 194 8.88 0.18 -1.85
CA VAL A 194 8.45 1.19 -0.87
C VAL A 194 8.86 0.83 0.55
N ASP A 195 8.89 -0.46 0.90
CA ASP A 195 9.26 -0.90 2.24
C ASP A 195 10.75 -0.62 2.48
N ALA A 196 11.60 -0.80 1.47
CA ALA A 196 13.03 -0.47 1.52
C ALA A 196 13.29 1.03 1.51
N LEU A 197 12.60 1.80 0.66
CA LEU A 197 12.71 3.27 0.63
C LEU A 197 12.34 3.87 1.99
N HIS A 198 11.26 3.41 2.61
CA HIS A 198 10.86 3.86 3.94
C HIS A 198 11.88 3.47 5.02
N ALA A 199 12.56 2.32 4.88
CA ALA A 199 13.60 1.92 5.83
C ALA A 199 14.85 2.82 5.79
N ALA A 200 15.11 3.45 4.64
CA ALA A 200 16.27 4.33 4.39
C ALA A 200 15.97 5.83 4.54
N ALA A 201 14.71 6.25 4.40
CA ALA A 201 14.31 7.65 4.55
C ALA A 201 14.32 8.07 6.02
N ASP A 202 14.73 9.30 6.32
CA ASP A 202 14.70 9.85 7.67
C ASP A 202 13.32 10.46 7.99
N VAL A 203 12.81 11.25 7.05
CA VAL A 203 11.47 11.85 7.10
C VAL A 203 10.51 11.04 6.23
N PHE A 204 9.28 10.81 6.73
CA PHE A 204 8.23 10.13 5.98
C PHE A 204 6.94 10.94 5.95
N VAL A 205 6.54 11.31 4.73
CA VAL A 205 5.32 12.05 4.45
C VAL A 205 4.52 11.28 3.40
N ALA A 206 3.21 11.12 3.59
CA ALA A 206 2.43 10.26 2.70
C ALA A 206 0.96 10.66 2.57
N SER A 207 0.35 10.37 1.42
CA SER A 207 -1.11 10.32 1.29
C SER A 207 -1.70 9.31 2.29
N PRO A 208 -2.92 9.57 2.82
CA PRO A 208 -3.60 8.63 3.69
C PRO A 208 -3.85 7.29 2.98
N THR A 209 -3.06 6.27 3.31
CA THR A 209 -3.18 4.90 2.78
C THR A 209 -2.92 3.88 3.87
N LEU A 210 -3.46 2.66 3.72
CA LEU A 210 -3.14 1.59 4.68
C LEU A 210 -1.66 1.23 4.61
N THR A 211 -1.04 1.35 3.43
CA THR A 211 0.40 1.19 3.25
C THR A 211 1.19 2.14 4.14
N ALA A 212 0.90 3.44 4.10
CA ALA A 212 1.62 4.45 4.87
C ALA A 212 1.48 4.24 6.38
N LEU A 213 0.24 4.06 6.85
CA LEU A 213 -0.05 3.81 8.26
C LEU A 213 0.61 2.53 8.74
N THR A 214 0.53 1.46 7.95
CA THR A 214 1.17 0.17 8.28
C THR A 214 2.69 0.29 8.35
N LEU A 215 3.32 1.02 7.44
CA LEU A 215 4.78 1.23 7.46
C LEU A 215 5.22 1.98 8.71
N ALA A 216 4.54 3.09 9.00
CA ALA A 216 4.83 3.93 10.15
C ALA A 216 4.60 3.18 11.46
N GLN A 217 3.47 2.48 11.60
CA GLN A 217 3.17 1.68 12.78
C GLN A 217 4.13 0.50 12.96
N SER A 218 4.37 -0.30 11.90
CA SER A 218 5.20 -1.51 11.99
C SER A 218 6.63 -1.18 12.40
N ARG A 219 7.16 -0.05 11.90
CA ARG A 219 8.49 0.40 12.26
C ARG A 219 8.49 1.36 13.44
N ARG A 220 7.34 1.80 13.95
CA ARG A 220 7.21 2.87 14.97
C ARG A 220 7.95 4.16 14.56
N THR A 221 7.83 4.57 13.31
CA THR A 221 8.48 5.77 12.75
C THR A 221 7.51 6.93 12.65
N PRO A 222 8.01 8.18 12.68
CA PRO A 222 7.18 9.35 12.43
C PRO A 222 6.50 9.27 11.05
N LEU A 223 5.29 9.82 10.97
CA LEU A 223 4.53 9.98 9.74
C LEU A 223 3.81 11.32 9.80
N ALA A 224 3.85 12.09 8.72
CA ALA A 224 2.91 13.17 8.48
C ALA A 224 2.06 12.85 7.26
N LEU A 225 0.75 13.08 7.36
CA LEU A 225 -0.17 12.84 6.27
C LEU A 225 -0.21 14.06 5.34
N LEU A 226 -0.13 13.83 4.05
CA LEU A 226 -0.59 14.80 3.07
C LEU A 226 -2.11 14.99 3.23
N PRO A 227 -2.66 16.16 2.83
CA PRO A 227 -4.09 16.32 2.73
C PRO A 227 -4.72 15.23 1.85
N PRO A 228 -5.91 14.73 2.23
CA PRO A 228 -6.60 13.70 1.48
C PRO A 228 -7.03 14.22 0.11
N LEU A 229 -6.86 13.39 -0.93
CA LEU A 229 -7.25 13.71 -2.30
C LEU A 229 -8.64 13.20 -2.68
N ASP A 230 -9.19 12.30 -1.88
CA ASP A 230 -10.50 11.70 -2.12
C ASP A 230 -11.19 11.39 -0.79
N HIS A 231 -12.43 10.91 -0.89
CA HIS A 231 -13.28 10.61 0.26
C HIS A 231 -12.76 9.44 1.12
N ASP A 232 -12.17 8.42 0.50
CA ASP A 232 -11.62 7.26 1.20
C ASP A 232 -10.37 7.66 2.00
N GLN A 233 -9.53 8.52 1.44
CA GLN A 233 -8.35 9.09 2.11
C GLN A 233 -8.76 9.99 3.28
N ASP A 234 -9.80 10.82 3.11
CA ASP A 234 -10.30 11.68 4.18
C ASP A 234 -10.84 10.84 5.35
N ASP A 235 -11.66 9.84 5.04
CA ASP A 235 -12.23 8.93 6.03
C ASP A 235 -11.15 8.12 6.75
N LEU A 236 -10.14 7.61 6.03
CA LEU A 236 -8.99 6.94 6.62
C LEU A 236 -8.20 7.87 7.54
N ALA A 237 -7.90 9.09 7.09
CA ALA A 237 -7.13 10.05 7.87
C ALA A 237 -7.86 10.45 9.15
N ARG A 238 -9.18 10.65 9.09
CA ARG A 238 -10.02 10.96 10.25
C ARG A 238 -10.01 9.82 11.26
N HIS A 239 -10.25 8.58 10.83
CA HIS A 239 -10.24 7.42 11.73
C HIS A 239 -8.85 7.15 12.31
N ALA A 240 -7.79 7.31 11.51
CA ALA A 240 -6.42 7.16 12.00
C ALA A 240 -6.10 8.19 13.10
N ARG A 241 -6.51 9.44 12.93
CA ARG A 241 -6.29 10.52 13.92
C ARG A 241 -7.05 10.32 15.23
N GLN A 242 -8.15 9.57 15.23
CA GLN A 242 -8.87 9.20 16.45
C GLN A 242 -8.07 8.20 17.29
N ALA A 243 -7.26 7.35 16.65
CA ALA A 243 -6.48 6.31 17.31
C ALA A 243 -5.03 6.73 17.61
N VAL A 244 -4.40 7.50 16.72
CA VAL A 244 -3.00 7.94 16.81
C VAL A 244 -2.87 9.40 16.42
N ARG A 245 -2.05 10.15 17.16
CA ARG A 245 -1.73 11.54 16.80
C ARG A 245 -0.80 11.57 15.59
N VAL A 246 -1.38 11.64 14.39
CA VAL A 246 -0.66 11.79 13.13
C VAL A 246 -0.94 13.19 12.55
N PRO A 247 0.08 14.07 12.41
CA PRO A 247 -0.11 15.41 11.88
C PRO A 247 -0.49 15.39 10.40
N THR A 248 -1.07 16.49 9.93
CA THR A 248 -1.36 16.73 8.51
C THR A 248 -0.49 17.86 8.03
N VAL A 249 0.09 17.73 6.84
CA VAL A 249 0.86 18.80 6.23
C VAL A 249 -0.09 19.91 5.81
N THR A 250 -0.05 21.02 6.54
CA THR A 250 -0.76 22.27 6.22
C THR A 250 0.19 23.37 5.77
N ASP A 251 1.39 23.38 6.33
CA ASP A 251 2.48 24.28 5.95
C ASP A 251 3.76 23.46 5.78
N PRO A 252 4.27 23.30 4.54
CA PRO A 252 5.54 22.63 4.31
C PRO A 252 6.70 23.26 5.10
N ALA A 253 6.69 24.57 5.36
CA ALA A 253 7.79 25.26 6.03
C ALA A 253 7.86 24.97 7.55
N ASP A 254 6.82 24.36 8.14
CA ASP A 254 6.76 24.04 9.56
C ASP A 254 7.96 23.15 9.98
N PRO A 255 8.87 23.63 10.85
CA PRO A 255 10.01 22.86 11.31
C PRO A 255 9.64 21.54 12.00
N ALA A 256 8.46 21.47 12.64
CA ALA A 256 8.02 20.27 13.36
C ALA A 256 7.80 19.07 12.42
N LEU A 257 7.51 19.32 11.13
CA LEU A 257 7.38 18.28 10.10
C LEU A 257 8.70 17.56 9.82
N TRP A 258 9.82 18.26 9.95
CA TRP A 258 11.14 17.81 9.46
C TRP A 258 12.08 17.33 10.55
N ALA A 259 11.75 17.57 11.82
CA ALA A 259 12.54 17.12 12.97
C ALA A 259 11.72 16.28 13.97
N PRO A 260 10.99 15.24 13.53
CA PRO A 260 10.21 14.42 14.44
C PRO A 260 11.13 13.52 15.29
N SER A 261 10.94 13.52 16.62
CA SER A 261 11.75 12.65 17.47
C SER A 261 11.27 11.19 17.37
N ASP A 262 12.22 10.25 17.37
CA ASP A 262 11.94 8.81 17.42
C ASP A 262 11.15 8.41 18.69
N ALA A 263 11.30 9.18 19.77
CA ALA A 263 10.55 9.00 21.00
C ALA A 263 9.06 9.36 20.82
N ASP A 264 8.77 10.45 20.12
CA ASP A 264 7.39 10.90 19.86
C ASP A 264 6.65 9.93 18.96
N ALA A 265 7.31 9.43 17.90
CA ALA A 265 6.72 8.42 17.04
C ALA A 265 6.44 7.12 17.80
N ARG A 266 7.41 6.62 18.58
CA ARG A 266 7.17 5.44 19.42
C ARG A 266 6.01 5.67 20.37
N SER A 267 5.92 6.84 21.00
CA SER A 267 4.82 7.20 21.90
C SER A 267 3.48 7.22 21.17
N ALA A 268 3.40 7.89 20.02
CA ALA A 268 2.20 7.99 19.20
C ALA A 268 1.67 6.60 18.81
N TRP A 269 2.57 5.70 18.39
CA TRP A 269 2.21 4.36 17.97
C TRP A 269 2.04 3.37 19.14
N ALA A 270 2.71 3.57 20.28
CA ALA A 270 2.67 2.66 21.44
C ALA A 270 1.30 2.61 22.13
N ALA A 271 0.48 3.66 21.96
CA ALA A 271 -0.90 3.67 22.44
C ALA A 271 -1.82 2.69 21.69
N LEU A 272 -1.40 2.22 20.51
CA LEU A 272 -2.06 1.13 19.83
C LEU A 272 -1.57 -0.21 20.39
N ASP A 273 -2.50 -1.04 20.85
CA ASP A 273 -2.25 -2.45 21.18
C ASP A 273 -1.37 -3.09 20.10
N SER A 274 -0.53 -4.07 20.49
CA SER A 274 0.36 -4.75 19.55
C SER A 274 -0.45 -5.52 18.51
N ASP A 275 -0.78 -4.84 17.42
CA ASP A 275 -1.48 -5.43 16.30
C ASP A 275 -0.67 -6.62 15.77
N ASP A 276 -1.36 -7.67 15.34
CA ASP A 276 -0.71 -8.87 14.85
C ASP A 276 -0.12 -8.60 13.46
N LEU A 277 1.21 -8.38 13.42
CA LEU A 277 1.99 -8.10 12.22
C LEU A 277 2.06 -9.28 11.23
N ARG A 278 1.45 -10.43 11.55
CA ARG A 278 1.51 -11.65 10.74
C ARG A 278 0.44 -11.71 9.65
N GLY A 279 -0.24 -10.61 9.33
CA GLY A 279 -1.33 -10.63 8.35
C GLY A 279 -0.90 -11.16 6.98
N ALA A 280 0.24 -10.69 6.46
CA ALA A 280 0.77 -11.18 5.18
C ALA A 280 1.14 -12.67 5.24
N GLN A 281 1.71 -13.12 6.37
CA GLN A 281 2.03 -14.53 6.60
C GLN A 281 0.76 -15.40 6.65
N ARG A 282 -0.34 -14.93 7.23
CA ARG A 282 -1.63 -15.64 7.25
C ARG A 282 -2.22 -15.83 5.87
N VAL A 283 -2.17 -14.78 5.04
CA VAL A 283 -2.61 -14.86 3.64
C VAL A 283 -1.73 -15.84 2.87
N ALA A 284 -0.39 -15.74 3.00
CA ALA A 284 0.55 -16.66 2.37
C ALA A 284 0.29 -18.12 2.78
N ARG A 285 0.06 -18.39 4.09
CA ARG A 285 -0.29 -19.72 4.58
C ARG A 285 -1.58 -20.24 3.96
N THR A 286 -2.61 -19.40 3.87
CA THR A 286 -3.89 -19.77 3.25
C THR A 286 -3.68 -20.16 1.78
N LEU A 287 -2.88 -19.38 1.05
CA LEU A 287 -2.57 -19.65 -0.35
C LEU A 287 -1.85 -21.00 -0.52
N ARG A 288 -0.85 -21.31 0.33
CA ARG A 288 -0.16 -22.62 0.30
C ARG A 288 -1.10 -23.79 0.58
N GLN A 289 -2.03 -23.63 1.52
CA GLN A 289 -3.02 -24.66 1.83
C GLN A 289 -3.91 -24.96 0.62
N LEU A 290 -4.36 -23.92 -0.10
CA LEU A 290 -5.18 -24.11 -1.30
C LEU A 290 -4.41 -24.74 -2.47
N ALA A 291 -3.13 -24.41 -2.63
CA ALA A 291 -2.31 -25.02 -3.69
C ALA A 291 -2.00 -26.51 -3.42
N LEU A 292 -1.82 -26.90 -2.15
CA LEU A 292 -1.48 -28.29 -1.79
C LEU A 292 -2.70 -29.19 -1.64
N ALA A 293 -3.85 -28.63 -1.28
CA ALA A 293 -5.11 -29.34 -1.17
C ALA A 293 -6.22 -28.51 -1.82
N PRO A 294 -6.31 -28.52 -3.16
CA PRO A 294 -7.33 -27.79 -3.89
C PRO A 294 -8.71 -28.30 -3.45
N ILE A 295 -9.50 -27.42 -2.84
CA ILE A 295 -10.90 -27.73 -2.55
C ILE A 295 -11.63 -27.64 -3.90
N ALA A 296 -12.30 -28.71 -4.31
CA ALA A 296 -13.19 -28.66 -5.47
C ALA A 296 -14.36 -27.73 -5.15
N PHE A 297 -14.55 -26.71 -5.98
CA PHE A 297 -15.68 -25.77 -5.92
C PHE A 297 -16.70 -26.14 -7.00
#